data_AF-A0A6A4E377-F1
#
_entry.id   AF-A0A6A4E377-F1
#
_cell.length_a   1.000
_cell.length_b   1.000
_cell.length_c   1.000
_cell.angle_alpha   90.00
_cell.angle_beta   90.00
_cell.angle_gamma   90.00
#
_symmetry.space_group_name_H-M   'P 1'
#
loop_
_entity.id
_entity.type
_entity.pdbx_description
1 polymer ?
#
loop_
_entity_poly.entity_id
_entity_poly.type
_entity_poly.pdbx_seq_one_letter_code
_entity_poly.pdbx_strand_id
1 'polypeptide(L)'
;MAGDVASAFRNISIHSKSVYLFAGLIEEENALVIELSAPFGWTGSPGIYEIVGGAISYIHGNHTNATYPDGFFNYHWVDDHINVAVDVGSSCVEIDRSLRFAIVAVLGADAINDKKFTAWGTRQRVLGLEFDSTAESVSMPPDKVEKARRLVAAAYLASHLSRKAYRSLMGSLRHVATCVRAARPFLQRLRIREGHLHRYQRVSITVDMKQDLLWWWLVLHTPHLNGVSMAYFNTLPPPDTVVEMDASDVGLCALDVFSSLALTYAFSQDELDLINEFKSGVANGFDINFRELLSCAFAVHAWGHRWSTLAVQGGRPHHVHFRIDNTSAVAWQNKMASRNPRAQVIIRLLSWWETSFCLRFSASHVSGSEHSRADAGSRIPANSSYAQLFASLTPGWSQVTPTVDIQGLTKLWQRISEHTPLPTPRLTNTGVL
;
A
#
# COMPACT_ATOMS: atom_id res chain seq x y z
N MET A 1 -17.63 13.37 10.97
CA MET A 1 -17.83 13.05 12.40
C MET A 1 -17.78 11.54 12.57
N ALA A 2 -17.34 11.04 13.71
CA ALA A 2 -17.47 9.63 14.09
C ALA A 2 -18.38 9.51 15.32
N GLY A 3 -19.32 8.58 15.29
CA GLY A 3 -20.14 8.15 16.42
C GLY A 3 -19.71 6.77 16.92
N ASP A 4 -20.00 6.49 18.19
CA ASP A 4 -19.64 5.24 18.87
C ASP A 4 -20.83 4.75 19.69
N VAL A 5 -20.98 3.43 19.76
CA VAL A 5 -22.02 2.79 20.59
C VAL A 5 -21.46 2.38 21.95
N ALA A 6 -22.11 2.85 23.01
CA ALA A 6 -21.73 2.54 24.38
C ALA A 6 -21.92 1.04 24.65
N SER A 7 -20.88 0.41 25.22
CA SER A 7 -20.92 -1.00 25.61
C SER A 7 -21.38 -1.95 24.49
N ALA A 8 -21.00 -1.66 23.24
CA ALA A 8 -21.43 -2.34 22.02
C ALA A 8 -21.81 -3.82 22.18
N PHE A 9 -20.87 -4.67 22.61
CA PHE A 9 -21.11 -6.12 22.76
C PHE A 9 -22.09 -6.48 23.87
N ARG A 10 -22.15 -5.69 24.96
CA ARG A 10 -23.09 -5.94 26.07
C ARG A 10 -24.54 -5.70 25.68
N ASN A 11 -24.80 -4.91 24.64
CA ASN A 11 -26.14 -4.71 24.11
C ASN A 11 -26.67 -5.96 23.39
N ILE A 12 -25.82 -6.95 23.12
CA ILE A 12 -26.18 -8.16 22.37
C ILE A 12 -26.35 -9.32 23.33
N SER A 13 -27.57 -9.83 23.45
CA SER A 13 -27.86 -11.01 24.25
C SER A 13 -27.34 -12.28 23.59
N ILE A 14 -26.76 -13.18 24.38
CA ILE A 14 -26.43 -14.53 23.95
C ILE A 14 -27.68 -15.40 24.00
N HIS A 15 -27.83 -16.27 23.00
CA HIS A 15 -28.93 -17.22 22.97
C HIS A 15 -28.96 -18.06 24.26
N SER A 16 -30.13 -18.19 24.89
CA SER A 16 -30.29 -18.81 26.21
C SER A 16 -29.74 -20.24 26.30
N LYS A 17 -29.77 -21.00 25.21
CA LYS A 17 -29.18 -22.35 25.13
C LYS A 17 -27.65 -22.36 25.00
N SER A 18 -26.98 -21.22 25.02
CA SER A 18 -25.52 -21.11 24.85
C SER A 18 -24.84 -20.34 25.98
N VAL A 19 -25.57 -19.65 26.86
CA VAL A 19 -25.00 -18.84 27.95
C VAL A 19 -24.12 -19.66 28.90
N TYR A 20 -24.41 -20.96 29.05
CA TYR A 20 -23.60 -21.86 29.90
C TYR A 20 -22.15 -22.01 29.41
N LEU A 21 -21.86 -21.69 28.15
CA LEU A 21 -20.50 -21.69 27.59
C LEU A 21 -19.69 -20.45 28.00
N PHE A 22 -20.34 -19.44 28.59
CA PHE A 22 -19.76 -18.15 28.93
C PHE A 22 -19.82 -17.90 30.45
N ALA A 23 -19.43 -18.93 31.21
CA ALA A 23 -19.36 -18.87 32.66
C ALA A 23 -17.90 -18.73 33.15
N GLY A 24 -17.71 -18.02 34.25
CA GLY A 24 -16.44 -17.89 34.96
C GLY A 24 -16.63 -18.08 36.47
N LEU A 25 -15.68 -18.72 37.13
CA LEU A 25 -15.65 -18.88 38.57
C LEU A 25 -14.70 -17.82 39.17
N ILE A 26 -15.20 -17.06 40.14
CA ILE A 26 -14.36 -16.24 41.01
C ILE A 26 -14.05 -17.12 42.22
N GLU A 27 -12.85 -17.70 42.24
CA GLU A 27 -12.47 -18.72 43.23
C GLU A 27 -12.46 -18.17 44.65
N GLU A 28 -12.01 -16.93 44.83
CA GLU A 28 -11.90 -16.26 46.12
C GLU A 28 -13.26 -16.06 46.79
N GLU A 29 -14.31 -15.85 45.98
CA GLU A 29 -15.68 -15.59 46.44
C GLU A 29 -16.58 -16.84 46.31
N ASN A 30 -16.05 -17.95 45.79
CA ASN A 30 -16.82 -19.13 45.41
C ASN A 30 -18.08 -18.78 44.58
N ALA A 31 -17.96 -17.81 43.67
CA ALA A 31 -19.07 -17.24 42.92
C ALA A 31 -18.99 -17.60 41.44
N LEU A 32 -20.04 -18.24 40.91
CA LEU A 32 -20.18 -18.52 39.49
C LEU A 32 -20.89 -17.33 38.80
N VAL A 33 -20.22 -16.73 37.83
CA VAL A 33 -20.77 -15.67 36.99
C VAL A 33 -21.06 -16.23 35.62
N ILE A 34 -22.26 -15.99 35.11
CA ILE A 34 -22.66 -16.35 33.73
C ILE A 34 -22.89 -15.05 32.98
N GLU A 35 -22.13 -14.84 31.90
CA GLU A 35 -22.34 -13.70 31.03
C GLU A 35 -23.54 -13.96 30.11
N LEU A 36 -24.52 -13.05 30.15
CA LEU A 36 -25.76 -13.14 29.36
C LEU A 36 -25.68 -12.36 28.06
N SER A 37 -24.65 -11.51 27.92
CA SER A 37 -24.40 -10.69 26.74
C SER A 37 -23.12 -11.12 26.01
N ALA A 38 -22.84 -10.62 24.81
CA ALA A 38 -21.63 -11.01 24.10
C ALA A 38 -20.37 -10.53 24.89
N PRO A 39 -19.53 -11.43 25.43
CA PRO A 39 -18.44 -11.01 26.31
C PRO A 39 -17.32 -10.35 25.54
N PHE A 40 -16.58 -9.50 26.24
CA PHE A 40 -15.29 -9.03 25.75
C PHE A 40 -14.28 -10.19 25.72
N GLY A 41 -13.46 -10.25 24.67
CA GLY A 41 -12.45 -11.30 24.50
C GLY A 41 -12.92 -12.56 23.77
N TRP A 42 -14.23 -12.76 23.59
CA TRP A 42 -14.73 -13.80 22.69
C TRP A 42 -14.60 -13.37 21.23
N THR A 43 -14.02 -14.24 20.40
CA THR A 43 -13.78 -13.95 18.98
C THR A 43 -15.07 -13.80 18.17
N GLY A 44 -16.21 -14.28 18.68
CA GLY A 44 -17.52 -14.14 18.04
C GLY A 44 -18.18 -12.79 18.27
N SER A 45 -17.86 -12.07 19.36
CA SER A 45 -18.57 -10.84 19.75
C SER A 45 -18.54 -9.76 18.66
N PRO A 46 -17.39 -9.44 18.02
CA PRO A 46 -17.38 -8.43 16.96
C PRO A 46 -18.23 -8.85 15.74
N GLY A 47 -18.17 -10.13 15.35
CA GLY A 47 -18.89 -10.62 14.18
C GLY A 47 -20.41 -10.64 14.37
N ILE A 48 -20.88 -10.92 15.59
CA ILE A 48 -22.32 -10.84 15.90
C ILE A 48 -22.77 -9.37 15.97
N TYR A 49 -21.96 -8.51 16.59
CA TYR A 49 -22.29 -7.09 16.69
C TYR A 49 -22.33 -6.39 15.33
N GLU A 50 -21.49 -6.80 14.37
CA GLU A 50 -21.48 -6.25 13.01
C GLU A 50 -22.87 -6.25 12.35
N ILE A 51 -23.71 -7.26 12.63
CA ILE A 51 -25.08 -7.31 12.10
C ILE A 51 -25.92 -6.14 12.63
N VAL A 52 -25.75 -5.80 13.91
CA VAL A 52 -26.44 -4.70 14.58
C VAL A 52 -25.89 -3.35 14.15
N GLY A 53 -24.57 -3.21 14.05
CA GLY A 53 -23.93 -2.04 13.43
C GLY A 53 -24.47 -1.80 12.01
N GLY A 54 -24.63 -2.87 11.22
CA GLY A 54 -25.25 -2.86 9.90
C GLY A 54 -26.71 -2.39 9.91
N ALA A 55 -27.52 -2.82 10.87
CA ALA A 55 -28.91 -2.37 11.01
C ALA A 55 -29.00 -0.88 11.35
N ILE A 56 -28.16 -0.38 12.26
CA ILE A 56 -28.06 1.05 12.60
C ILE A 56 -27.67 1.84 11.35
N SER A 57 -26.65 1.37 10.63
CA SER A 57 -26.23 2.00 9.37
C SER A 57 -27.32 1.95 8.30
N TYR A 58 -28.06 0.86 8.15
CA TYR A 58 -29.14 0.81 7.19
C TYR A 58 -30.23 1.85 7.48
N ILE A 59 -30.68 1.95 8.74
CA ILE A 59 -31.68 2.96 9.14
C ILE A 59 -31.12 4.37 8.92
N HIS A 60 -29.90 4.63 9.38
CA HIS A 60 -29.27 5.95 9.25
C HIS A 60 -29.07 6.37 7.79
N GLY A 61 -28.54 5.48 6.94
CA GLY A 61 -28.22 5.76 5.54
C GLY A 61 -29.45 5.99 4.67
N ASN A 62 -30.62 5.45 5.05
CA ASN A 62 -31.89 5.71 4.37
C ASN A 62 -32.57 7.03 4.78
N HIS A 63 -32.03 7.77 5.75
CA HIS A 63 -32.50 9.12 6.00
C HIS A 63 -32.01 10.07 4.92
N THR A 64 -32.87 11.00 4.54
CA THR A 64 -32.61 11.98 3.48
C THR A 64 -32.83 13.39 3.99
N ASN A 65 -32.25 14.35 3.31
CA ASN A 65 -32.59 15.76 3.45
C ASN A 65 -32.46 16.47 2.10
N ALA A 66 -32.67 17.79 2.06
CA ALA A 66 -32.57 18.56 0.83
C ALA A 66 -31.18 18.48 0.17
N THR A 67 -30.12 18.26 0.95
CA THR A 67 -28.73 18.12 0.48
C THR A 67 -28.41 16.69 0.00
N TYR A 68 -29.05 15.70 0.60
CA TYR A 68 -28.84 14.27 0.38
C TYR A 68 -30.17 13.57 0.08
N PRO A 69 -30.72 13.75 -1.13
CA PRO A 69 -32.03 13.17 -1.49
C PRO A 69 -31.98 11.65 -1.60
N ASP A 70 -30.80 11.07 -1.87
CA ASP A 70 -30.60 9.63 -2.07
C ASP A 70 -30.06 8.91 -0.82
N GLY A 71 -29.97 9.61 0.30
CA GLY A 71 -29.48 9.06 1.57
C GLY A 71 -28.13 9.64 2.01
N PHE A 72 -27.86 9.54 3.31
CA PHE A 72 -26.59 9.99 3.87
C PHE A 72 -25.45 9.02 3.58
N PHE A 73 -24.26 9.55 3.30
CA PHE A 73 -23.06 8.71 3.32
C PHE A 73 -22.84 8.20 4.74
N ASN A 74 -22.80 6.89 4.88
CA ASN A 74 -22.41 6.26 6.11
C ASN A 74 -21.51 5.06 5.88
N TYR A 75 -20.53 4.92 6.76
CA TYR A 75 -19.68 3.76 6.82
C TYR A 75 -19.61 3.31 8.27
N HIS A 76 -19.68 2.01 8.54
CA HIS A 76 -19.49 1.48 9.88
C HIS A 76 -18.43 0.39 9.86
N TRP A 77 -17.80 0.22 11.01
CA TRP A 77 -16.92 -0.90 11.29
C TRP A 77 -17.12 -1.30 12.73
N VAL A 78 -17.81 -2.42 12.95
CA VAL A 78 -18.24 -2.85 14.28
C VAL A 78 -19.02 -1.70 14.97
N ASP A 79 -18.46 -1.10 16.02
CA ASP A 79 -19.07 -0.05 16.84
C ASP A 79 -18.76 1.38 16.39
N ASP A 80 -17.80 1.56 15.47
CA ASP A 80 -17.47 2.86 14.88
C ASP A 80 -18.44 3.20 13.74
N HIS A 81 -19.14 4.33 13.83
CA HIS A 81 -19.99 4.87 12.76
C HIS A 81 -19.40 6.17 12.21
N ILE A 82 -19.11 6.21 10.92
CA ILE A 82 -18.36 7.29 10.27
C ILE A 82 -19.26 7.99 9.25
N ASN A 83 -19.37 9.31 9.43
CA ASN A 83 -20.22 10.16 8.61
C ASN A 83 -19.41 11.26 7.93
N VAL A 84 -19.75 11.50 6.66
CA VAL A 84 -19.17 12.55 5.82
C VAL A 84 -20.32 13.40 5.30
N ALA A 85 -20.19 14.72 5.47
CA ALA A 85 -21.21 15.68 5.06
C ALA A 85 -20.56 16.93 4.49
N VAL A 86 -21.25 17.60 3.56
CA VAL A 86 -20.96 18.98 3.18
C VAL A 86 -21.52 19.89 4.26
N ASP A 87 -20.74 20.89 4.66
CA ASP A 87 -21.12 21.83 5.71
C ASP A 87 -22.03 22.93 5.15
N VAL A 88 -23.28 22.55 4.87
CA VAL A 88 -24.31 23.44 4.31
C VAL A 88 -25.57 23.36 5.15
N GLY A 89 -26.04 24.53 5.62
CA GLY A 89 -27.27 24.64 6.40
C GLY A 89 -27.25 23.77 7.66
N SER A 90 -28.31 22.96 7.85
CA SER A 90 -28.48 22.05 8.98
C SER A 90 -27.95 20.64 8.73
N SER A 91 -27.28 20.37 7.60
CA SER A 91 -26.98 19.02 7.13
C SER A 91 -26.18 18.18 8.15
N CYS A 92 -25.09 18.72 8.68
CA CYS A 92 -24.28 18.06 9.72
C CYS A 92 -25.08 17.70 10.99
N VAL A 93 -26.01 18.58 11.40
CA VAL A 93 -26.85 18.38 12.59
C VAL A 93 -27.93 17.33 12.32
N GLU A 94 -28.53 17.33 11.13
CA GLU A 94 -29.53 16.34 10.73
C GLU A 94 -28.95 14.93 10.64
N ILE A 95 -27.73 14.80 10.13
CA ILE A 95 -26.99 13.54 10.07
C ILE A 95 -26.67 13.03 11.48
N ASP A 96 -26.16 13.90 12.36
CA ASP A 96 -25.90 13.54 13.76
C ASP A 96 -27.18 13.04 14.46
N ARG A 97 -28.29 13.79 14.31
CA ARG A 97 -29.59 13.41 14.86
C ARG A 97 -30.09 12.08 14.31
N SER A 98 -29.92 11.84 13.01
CA SER A 98 -30.32 10.60 12.36
C SER A 98 -29.53 9.40 12.88
N LEU A 99 -28.21 9.52 13.05
CA LEU A 99 -27.40 8.44 13.61
C LEU A 99 -27.84 8.11 15.04
N ARG A 100 -28.02 9.14 15.89
CA ARG A 100 -28.51 8.97 17.26
C ARG A 100 -29.87 8.29 17.29
N PHE A 101 -30.79 8.71 16.42
CA PHE A 101 -32.09 8.07 16.27
C PHE A 101 -31.96 6.59 15.89
N ALA A 102 -31.10 6.26 14.93
CA ALA A 102 -30.89 4.87 14.51
C ALA A 102 -30.32 4.01 15.65
N ILE A 103 -29.35 4.52 16.42
CA ILE A 103 -28.80 3.83 17.59
C ILE A 103 -29.92 3.57 18.61
N VAL A 104 -30.73 4.59 18.93
CA VAL A 104 -31.84 4.47 19.90
C VAL A 104 -32.88 3.47 19.42
N ALA A 105 -33.23 3.50 18.13
CA ALA A 105 -34.22 2.62 17.55
C ALA A 105 -33.81 1.14 17.60
N VAL A 106 -32.50 0.86 17.48
CA VAL A 106 -31.98 -0.52 17.46
C VAL A 106 -31.60 -1.02 18.85
N LEU A 107 -30.98 -0.18 19.67
CA LEU A 107 -30.34 -0.58 20.93
C LEU A 107 -30.87 0.12 22.18
N GLY A 108 -31.73 1.14 22.02
CA GLY A 108 -32.22 1.96 23.13
C GLY A 108 -31.33 3.16 23.47
N ALA A 109 -31.84 4.02 24.35
CA ALA A 109 -31.20 5.31 24.66
C ALA A 109 -29.84 5.18 25.36
N ASP A 110 -29.66 4.15 26.18
CA ASP A 110 -28.43 3.92 26.95
C ASP A 110 -27.23 3.51 26.07
N ALA A 111 -27.48 3.18 24.79
CA ALA A 111 -26.45 2.78 23.84
C ALA A 111 -25.72 3.97 23.18
N ILE A 112 -26.16 5.22 23.41
CA ILE A 112 -25.47 6.41 22.90
C ILE A 112 -24.21 6.67 23.74
N ASN A 113 -23.05 6.76 23.08
CA ASN A 113 -21.80 7.15 23.74
C ASN A 113 -21.42 8.61 23.48
N ASP A 114 -22.15 9.56 24.06
CA ASP A 114 -21.93 11.00 23.84
C ASP A 114 -20.48 11.45 23.99
N LYS A 115 -19.74 10.85 24.93
CA LYS A 115 -18.34 11.22 25.22
C LYS A 115 -17.38 10.85 24.09
N LYS A 116 -17.74 9.90 23.23
CA LYS A 116 -16.90 9.42 22.13
C LYS A 116 -17.35 9.90 20.76
N PHE A 117 -18.50 10.57 20.66
CA PHE A 117 -18.86 11.26 19.42
C PHE A 117 -17.84 12.37 19.16
N THR A 118 -17.25 12.38 17.96
CA THR A 118 -16.33 13.44 17.57
C THR A 118 -17.10 14.64 17.04
N ALA A 119 -16.59 15.84 17.30
CA ALA A 119 -17.11 17.03 16.61
C ALA A 119 -16.93 16.88 15.09
N TRP A 120 -17.79 17.57 14.32
CA TRP A 120 -17.56 17.75 12.89
C TRP A 120 -16.26 18.52 12.66
N GLY A 121 -15.55 18.18 11.59
CA GLY A 121 -14.32 18.83 11.22
C GLY A 121 -13.76 18.26 9.93
N THR A 122 -12.95 19.05 9.23
CA THR A 122 -12.31 18.66 7.97
C THR A 122 -11.14 17.71 8.16
N ARG A 123 -10.56 17.66 9.36
CA ARG A 123 -9.55 16.68 9.76
C ARG A 123 -10.08 15.78 10.86
N GLN A 124 -10.09 14.46 10.62
CA GLN A 124 -10.63 13.47 11.54
C GLN A 124 -9.77 12.22 11.59
N ARG A 125 -9.63 11.63 12.78
CA ARG A 125 -9.00 10.32 12.96
C ARG A 125 -10.06 9.24 12.84
N VAL A 126 -10.00 8.43 11.79
CA VAL A 126 -10.98 7.39 11.47
C VAL A 126 -10.28 6.07 11.21
N LEU A 127 -10.70 5.00 11.89
CA LEU A 127 -10.07 3.67 11.85
C LEU A 127 -8.54 3.70 12.03
N GLY A 128 -8.07 4.71 12.76
CA GLY A 128 -6.67 4.92 13.03
C GLY A 128 -5.86 5.55 11.88
N LEU A 129 -6.49 6.12 10.87
CA LEU A 129 -5.86 6.99 9.87
C LEU A 129 -6.33 8.43 10.09
N GLU A 130 -5.55 9.41 9.65
CA GLU A 130 -6.00 10.81 9.61
C GLU A 130 -6.50 11.14 8.22
N PHE A 131 -7.77 11.49 8.12
CA PHE A 131 -8.41 12.00 6.91
C PHE A 131 -8.44 13.51 6.99
N ASP A 132 -8.02 14.17 5.91
CA ASP A 132 -8.09 15.62 5.74
C ASP A 132 -8.83 15.92 4.43
N SER A 133 -10.05 16.42 4.54
CA SER A 133 -10.90 16.75 3.39
C SER A 133 -10.52 18.07 2.72
N THR A 134 -9.75 18.94 3.40
CA THR A 134 -9.26 20.19 2.81
C THR A 134 -8.02 19.93 1.97
N ALA A 135 -7.10 19.11 2.46
CA ALA A 135 -5.93 18.66 1.72
C ALA A 135 -6.20 17.47 0.79
N GLU A 136 -7.43 16.93 0.80
CA GLU A 136 -7.85 15.72 0.09
C GLU A 136 -6.85 14.57 0.25
N SER A 137 -6.48 14.27 1.50
CA SER A 137 -5.44 13.29 1.80
C SER A 137 -5.76 12.39 2.99
N VAL A 138 -5.15 11.20 2.97
CA VAL A 138 -5.19 10.24 4.07
C VAL A 138 -3.77 9.93 4.52
N SER A 139 -3.47 10.15 5.80
CA SER A 139 -2.12 9.99 6.34
C SER A 139 -2.09 9.15 7.63
N MET A 140 -0.89 8.71 8.00
CA MET A 140 -0.66 8.00 9.25
C MET A 140 -0.57 9.00 10.41
N PRO A 141 -1.31 8.79 11.51
CA PRO A 141 -1.17 9.62 12.71
C PRO A 141 0.28 9.70 13.24
N PRO A 142 0.73 10.87 13.73
CA PRO A 142 2.09 11.06 14.23
C PRO A 142 2.50 10.07 15.34
N ASP A 143 1.59 9.72 16.25
CA ASP A 143 1.82 8.75 17.32
C ASP A 143 2.17 7.35 16.78
N LYS A 144 1.54 6.96 15.66
CA LYS A 144 1.80 5.67 15.02
C LYS A 144 3.10 5.66 14.24
N VAL A 145 3.45 6.77 13.58
CA VAL A 145 4.76 6.95 12.95
C VAL A 145 5.86 6.86 14.01
N GLU A 146 5.69 7.54 15.14
CA GLU A 146 6.66 7.51 16.24
C GLU A 146 6.81 6.11 16.86
N LYS A 147 5.70 5.40 17.07
CA LYS A 147 5.73 3.99 17.47
C LYS A 147 6.51 3.13 16.47
N ALA A 148 6.29 3.32 15.17
CA ALA A 148 7.02 2.59 14.14
C ALA A 148 8.53 2.91 14.17
N ARG A 149 8.92 4.19 14.35
CA ARG A 149 10.33 4.59 14.50
C ARG A 149 10.99 3.86 15.66
N ARG A 150 10.37 3.86 16.84
CA ARG A 150 10.90 3.15 18.03
C ARG A 150 11.09 1.66 17.78
N LEU A 151 10.10 1.01 17.14
CA LEU A 151 10.18 -0.41 16.80
C LEU A 151 11.28 -0.71 15.79
N VAL A 152 11.45 0.14 14.77
CA VAL A 152 12.53 0.02 13.76
C VAL A 152 13.90 0.17 14.41
N ALA A 153 14.10 1.19 15.25
CA ALA A 153 15.37 1.41 15.95
C ALA A 153 15.73 0.24 16.87
N ALA A 154 14.76 -0.24 17.67
CA ALA A 154 14.97 -1.39 18.55
C ALA A 154 15.31 -2.67 17.75
N ALA A 155 14.64 -2.90 16.62
CA ALA A 155 14.90 -4.04 15.76
C ALA A 155 16.27 -3.97 15.07
N TYR A 156 16.68 -2.79 14.62
CA TYR A 156 17.95 -2.60 13.94
C TYR A 156 19.16 -2.87 14.84
N LEU A 157 19.07 -2.44 16.10
CA LEU A 157 20.13 -2.62 17.10
C LEU A 157 20.15 -4.04 17.72
N ALA A 158 19.07 -4.79 17.59
CA ALA A 158 18.99 -6.15 18.12
C ALA A 158 19.71 -7.16 17.21
N SER A 159 20.29 -8.20 17.82
CA SER A 159 20.70 -9.41 17.09
C SER A 159 19.50 -10.33 16.82
N HIS A 160 18.52 -10.36 17.74
CA HIS A 160 17.36 -11.25 17.67
C HIS A 160 16.09 -10.58 18.22
N LEU A 161 14.95 -10.81 17.58
CA LEU A 161 13.63 -10.42 18.06
C LEU A 161 12.85 -11.60 18.64
N SER A 162 12.10 -11.37 19.71
CA SER A 162 11.06 -12.31 20.15
C SER A 162 9.91 -12.33 19.14
N ARG A 163 9.11 -13.41 19.11
CA ARG A 163 7.92 -13.49 18.27
C ARG A 163 6.97 -12.30 18.47
N LYS A 164 6.77 -11.86 19.72
CA LYS A 164 5.93 -10.70 20.07
C LYS A 164 6.51 -9.42 19.48
N ALA A 165 7.80 -9.17 19.66
CA ALA A 165 8.47 -7.97 19.14
C ALA A 165 8.45 -7.93 17.61
N TYR A 166 8.74 -9.07 16.95
CA TYR A 166 8.71 -9.19 15.51
C TYR A 166 7.30 -8.93 14.94
N ARG A 167 6.25 -9.55 15.51
CA ARG A 167 4.86 -9.29 15.08
C ARG A 167 4.42 -7.86 15.35
N SER A 168 4.84 -7.26 16.46
CA SER A 168 4.59 -5.84 16.75
C SER A 168 5.21 -4.95 15.69
N LEU A 169 6.47 -5.20 15.30
CA LEU A 169 7.15 -4.50 14.22
C LEU A 169 6.39 -4.68 12.90
N MET A 170 6.12 -5.92 12.47
CA MET A 170 5.42 -6.20 11.21
C MET A 170 4.02 -5.56 11.16
N GLY A 171 3.25 -5.64 12.25
CA GLY A 171 1.94 -5.00 12.35
C GLY A 171 2.01 -3.48 12.26
N SER A 172 2.99 -2.86 12.94
CA SER A 172 3.19 -1.41 12.88
C SER A 172 3.59 -0.95 11.48
N LEU A 173 4.55 -1.63 10.85
CA LEU A 173 5.02 -1.28 9.49
C LEU A 173 3.94 -1.53 8.44
N ARG A 174 3.12 -2.59 8.60
CA ARG A 174 1.96 -2.84 7.74
C ARG A 174 0.97 -1.68 7.79
N HIS A 175 0.73 -1.12 8.96
CA HIS A 175 -0.16 0.03 9.11
C HIS A 175 0.40 1.26 8.39
N VAL A 176 1.68 1.57 8.60
CA VAL A 176 2.36 2.69 7.92
C VAL A 176 2.36 2.50 6.39
N ALA A 177 2.58 1.29 5.90
CA ALA A 177 2.55 0.97 4.46
C ALA A 177 1.19 1.22 3.77
N THR A 178 0.10 1.40 4.54
CA THR A 178 -1.19 1.85 4.01
C THR A 178 -1.10 3.26 3.45
N CYS A 179 -0.37 4.15 4.13
CA CYS A 179 -0.19 5.55 3.74
C CYS A 179 1.11 5.81 2.96
N VAL A 180 1.97 4.80 2.84
CA VAL A 180 3.22 4.89 2.07
C VAL A 180 3.33 3.70 1.12
N ARG A 181 2.79 3.85 -0.10
CA ARG A 181 2.74 2.76 -1.10
C ARG A 181 4.12 2.15 -1.37
N ALA A 182 5.12 2.98 -1.61
CA ALA A 182 6.50 2.58 -1.88
C ALA A 182 7.14 1.73 -0.76
N ALA A 183 6.55 1.68 0.45
CA ALA A 183 7.06 0.89 1.55
C ALA A 183 6.69 -0.60 1.49
N ARG A 184 5.74 -0.99 0.63
CA ARG A 184 5.25 -2.37 0.56
C ARG A 184 6.33 -3.42 0.21
N PRO A 185 7.27 -3.18 -0.73
CA PRO A 185 8.32 -4.16 -1.06
C PRO A 185 9.31 -4.41 0.07
N PHE A 186 9.56 -3.38 0.87
CA PHE A 186 10.41 -3.44 2.05
C PHE A 186 9.75 -4.22 3.18
N LEU A 187 8.43 -4.09 3.34
CA LEU A 187 7.66 -4.91 4.26
C LEU A 187 7.68 -6.40 3.88
N GLN A 188 7.57 -6.72 2.59
CA GLN A 188 7.45 -8.10 2.13
C GLN A 188 8.66 -8.95 2.52
N ARG A 189 9.88 -8.45 2.30
CA ARG A 189 11.11 -9.18 2.64
C ARG A 189 11.26 -9.36 4.15
N LEU A 190 10.93 -8.33 4.93
CA LEU A 190 10.89 -8.44 6.38
C LEU A 190 9.90 -9.51 6.87
N ARG A 191 8.78 -9.74 6.17
CA ARG A 191 7.71 -10.69 6.54
C ARG A 191 7.94 -12.15 6.13
N ILE A 192 8.95 -12.47 5.33
CA ILE A 192 9.18 -13.85 4.82
C ILE A 192 9.18 -14.89 5.96
N ARG A 193 9.69 -14.52 7.13
CA ARG A 193 9.78 -15.41 8.30
C ARG A 193 8.47 -15.51 9.10
N GLU A 194 7.50 -14.64 8.89
CA GLU A 194 6.28 -14.56 9.71
C GLU A 194 5.43 -15.83 9.66
N GLY A 195 5.30 -16.44 8.48
CA GLY A 195 4.49 -17.65 8.28
C GLY A 195 5.05 -18.90 8.96
N HIS A 196 6.34 -18.90 9.30
CA HIS A 196 7.06 -20.07 9.83
C HIS A 196 7.38 -19.96 11.34
N LEU A 197 6.86 -18.94 12.03
CA LEU A 197 7.19 -18.68 13.43
C LEU A 197 6.39 -19.50 14.44
N HIS A 198 7.07 -20.44 15.10
CA HIS A 198 6.56 -21.19 16.24
C HIS A 198 6.59 -20.38 17.55
N ARG A 199 5.88 -20.86 18.59
CA ARG A 199 5.56 -20.09 19.82
C ARG A 199 6.78 -19.54 20.56
N TYR A 200 7.91 -20.25 20.58
CA TYR A 200 9.12 -19.89 21.32
C TYR A 200 10.30 -19.48 20.42
N GLN A 201 10.09 -19.41 19.11
CA GLN A 201 11.16 -19.05 18.18
C GLN A 201 11.51 -17.56 18.24
N ARG A 202 12.81 -17.29 18.13
CA ARG A 202 13.36 -15.94 17.96
C ARG A 202 13.74 -15.75 16.49
N VAL A 203 13.61 -14.53 16.01
CA VAL A 203 14.01 -14.15 14.64
C VAL A 203 15.38 -13.49 14.72
N SER A 204 16.41 -14.13 14.16
CA SER A 204 17.69 -13.45 13.93
C SER A 204 17.53 -12.34 12.93
N ILE A 205 18.07 -11.16 13.22
CA ILE A 205 18.11 -10.02 12.30
C ILE A 205 19.27 -10.24 11.32
N THR A 206 18.96 -10.39 10.03
CA THR A 206 19.98 -10.57 8.98
C THR A 206 20.49 -9.21 8.46
N VAL A 207 21.57 -9.23 7.68
CA VAL A 207 22.09 -8.04 6.98
C VAL A 207 21.02 -7.43 6.06
N ASP A 208 20.32 -8.27 5.28
CA ASP A 208 19.22 -7.82 4.41
C ASP A 208 18.08 -7.16 5.20
N MET A 209 17.73 -7.71 6.36
CA MET A 209 16.72 -7.11 7.24
C MET A 209 17.18 -5.75 7.75
N LYS A 210 18.47 -5.60 8.10
CA LYS A 210 19.03 -4.31 8.51
C LYS A 210 18.93 -3.27 7.41
N GLN A 211 19.20 -3.64 6.16
CA GLN A 211 19.02 -2.75 5.00
C GLN A 211 17.56 -2.30 4.84
N ASP A 212 16.60 -3.21 4.95
CA ASP A 212 15.17 -2.84 4.92
C ASP A 212 14.80 -1.91 6.09
N LEU A 213 15.32 -2.18 7.29
CA LEU A 213 15.07 -1.34 8.46
C LEU A 213 15.66 0.06 8.33
N LEU A 214 16.82 0.22 7.67
CA LEU A 214 17.39 1.52 7.34
C LEU A 214 16.51 2.29 6.36
N TRP A 215 15.99 1.60 5.33
CA TRP A 215 15.05 2.23 4.41
C TRP A 215 13.77 2.68 5.11
N TRP A 216 13.21 1.82 5.98
CA TRP A 216 12.06 2.17 6.81
C TRP A 216 12.35 3.37 7.71
N TRP A 217 13.55 3.45 8.28
CA TRP A 217 13.98 4.57 9.08
C TRP A 217 13.97 5.88 8.28
N LEU A 218 14.51 5.89 7.06
CA LEU A 218 14.45 7.05 6.16
C LEU A 218 13.00 7.48 5.92
N VAL A 219 12.14 6.56 5.49
CA VAL A 219 10.77 6.91 5.12
C VAL A 219 9.97 7.41 6.31
N LEU A 220 10.15 6.82 7.49
CA LEU A 220 9.53 7.29 8.72
C LEU A 220 10.03 8.69 9.14
N HIS A 221 11.21 9.13 8.70
CA HIS A 221 11.75 10.48 8.95
C HIS A 221 11.54 11.44 7.79
N THR A 222 10.72 11.07 6.80
CA THR A 222 10.46 11.88 5.63
C THR A 222 8.96 12.26 5.60
N PRO A 223 8.54 13.35 6.28
CA PRO A 223 7.13 13.63 6.53
C PRO A 223 6.28 13.74 5.26
N HIS A 224 6.84 14.25 4.16
CA HIS A 224 6.12 14.42 2.90
C HIS A 224 5.77 13.09 2.21
N LEU A 225 6.37 11.97 2.63
CA LEU A 225 5.97 10.64 2.15
C LEU A 225 4.76 10.07 2.91
N ASN A 226 4.39 10.66 4.06
CA ASN A 226 3.25 10.23 4.85
C ASN A 226 1.98 10.92 4.37
N GLY A 227 1.28 10.28 3.44
CA GLY A 227 0.04 10.79 2.91
C GLY A 227 -0.24 10.19 1.54
N VAL A 228 -1.51 9.85 1.31
CA VAL A 228 -2.00 9.44 0.00
C VAL A 228 -3.12 10.39 -0.37
N SER A 229 -3.00 11.03 -1.52
CA SER A 229 -4.10 11.84 -2.05
C SER A 229 -5.33 10.96 -2.30
N MET A 230 -6.50 11.45 -1.90
CA MET A 230 -7.79 10.80 -2.09
C MET A 230 -8.13 10.61 -3.58
N ALA A 231 -7.52 11.40 -4.47
CA ALA A 231 -7.62 11.22 -5.92
C ALA A 231 -7.19 9.83 -6.41
N TYR A 232 -6.44 9.06 -5.61
CA TYR A 232 -5.99 7.71 -5.94
C TYR A 232 -6.82 6.57 -5.33
N PHE A 233 -7.95 6.86 -4.65
CA PHE A 233 -8.70 5.85 -3.88
C PHE A 233 -9.80 5.12 -4.66
N ASN A 234 -10.40 5.75 -5.68
CA ASN A 234 -11.47 5.14 -6.49
C ASN A 234 -10.97 4.74 -7.88
N THR A 235 -10.85 5.73 -8.76
CA THR A 235 -10.25 5.58 -10.09
C THR A 235 -8.94 6.35 -10.09
N LEU A 236 -7.87 5.75 -10.62
CA LEU A 236 -6.63 6.50 -10.81
C LEU A 236 -6.90 7.72 -11.71
N PRO A 237 -6.28 8.88 -11.43
CA PRO A 237 -6.38 10.01 -12.33
C PRO A 237 -5.84 9.63 -13.72
N PRO A 238 -6.19 10.40 -14.76
CA PRO A 238 -5.56 10.24 -16.07
C PRO A 238 -4.03 10.32 -15.94
N PRO A 239 -3.28 9.45 -16.64
CA PRO A 239 -1.83 9.45 -16.56
C PRO A 239 -1.25 10.71 -17.20
N ASP A 240 -0.25 11.29 -16.55
CA ASP A 240 0.53 12.40 -17.11
C ASP A 240 1.53 11.91 -18.17
N THR A 241 1.93 10.64 -18.09
CA THR A 241 2.77 9.99 -19.10
C THR A 241 2.38 8.53 -19.26
N VAL A 242 2.29 8.09 -20.52
CA VAL A 242 2.07 6.70 -20.88
C VAL A 242 3.36 6.15 -21.49
N VAL A 243 3.85 5.06 -20.91
CA VAL A 243 5.02 4.33 -21.41
C VAL A 243 4.55 3.01 -21.99
N GLU A 244 4.71 2.83 -23.29
CA GLU A 244 4.54 1.53 -23.96
C GLU A 244 5.85 0.75 -23.86
N MET A 245 5.78 -0.53 -23.52
CA MET A 245 6.99 -1.28 -23.18
C MET A 245 6.86 -2.77 -23.42
N ASP A 246 7.92 -3.38 -23.90
CA ASP A 246 7.96 -4.80 -24.26
C ASP A 246 9.36 -5.35 -23.95
N ALA A 247 9.46 -6.66 -23.77
CA ALA A 247 10.71 -7.39 -23.72
C ALA A 247 10.60 -8.69 -24.51
N SER A 248 11.66 -9.02 -25.24
CA SER A 248 11.76 -10.24 -26.04
C SER A 248 12.88 -11.15 -25.52
N ASP A 249 13.31 -12.11 -26.32
CA ASP A 249 14.49 -12.93 -26.04
C ASP A 249 15.82 -12.29 -26.46
N VAL A 250 15.79 -11.14 -27.12
CA VAL A 250 17.00 -10.49 -27.63
C VAL A 250 17.21 -9.08 -27.10
N GLY A 251 16.17 -8.47 -26.53
CA GLY A 251 16.25 -7.13 -25.99
C GLY A 251 14.94 -6.67 -25.40
N LEU A 252 14.90 -5.38 -25.04
CA LEU A 252 13.75 -4.73 -24.46
C LEU A 252 13.55 -3.32 -25.02
N CYS A 253 12.33 -2.81 -24.85
CA CYS A 253 11.91 -1.51 -25.36
C CYS A 253 11.03 -0.78 -24.34
N ALA A 254 11.21 0.54 -24.26
CA ALA A 254 10.31 1.45 -23.59
C ALA A 254 10.11 2.71 -24.44
N LEU A 255 8.89 3.21 -24.50
CA LEU A 255 8.46 4.29 -25.38
C LEU A 255 7.65 5.31 -24.60
N ASP A 256 8.18 6.52 -24.37
CA ASP A 256 7.39 7.64 -23.87
C ASP A 256 6.62 8.25 -25.05
N VAL A 257 5.35 7.87 -25.15
CA VAL A 257 4.48 8.21 -26.29
C VAL A 257 4.20 9.70 -26.37
N PHE A 258 4.13 10.39 -25.23
CA PHE A 258 3.84 11.81 -25.18
C PHE A 258 5.06 12.63 -25.64
N SER A 259 6.25 12.19 -25.25
CA SER A 259 7.50 12.89 -25.55
C SER A 259 8.16 12.44 -26.87
N SER A 260 7.59 11.46 -27.56
CA SER A 260 8.19 10.81 -28.74
C SER A 260 9.62 10.33 -28.48
N LEU A 261 9.86 9.70 -27.33
CA LEU A 261 11.16 9.16 -26.95
C LEU A 261 11.14 7.63 -26.99
N ALA A 262 12.16 7.05 -27.60
CA ALA A 262 12.35 5.61 -27.69
C ALA A 262 13.61 5.20 -26.92
N LEU A 263 13.51 4.15 -26.11
CA LEU A 263 14.64 3.49 -25.48
C LEU A 263 14.59 2.03 -25.85
N THR A 264 15.70 1.52 -26.39
CA THR A 264 15.89 0.10 -26.68
C THR A 264 17.19 -0.37 -26.05
N TYR A 265 17.19 -1.62 -25.61
CA TYR A 265 18.35 -2.24 -24.99
C TYR A 265 18.50 -3.65 -25.54
N ALA A 266 19.64 -3.92 -26.18
CA ALA A 266 20.00 -5.26 -26.64
C ALA A 266 20.63 -6.02 -25.47
N PHE A 267 20.21 -7.28 -25.27
CA PHE A 267 20.82 -8.11 -24.24
C PHE A 267 22.26 -8.46 -24.60
N SER A 268 23.14 -8.37 -23.60
CA SER A 268 24.51 -8.85 -23.67
C SER A 268 24.56 -10.38 -23.79
N GLN A 269 25.72 -10.93 -24.17
CA GLN A 269 25.87 -12.39 -24.30
C GLN A 269 25.55 -13.11 -22.99
N ASP A 270 26.01 -12.60 -21.84
CA ASP A 270 25.72 -13.17 -20.53
C ASP A 270 24.22 -13.21 -20.22
N GLU A 271 23.46 -12.19 -20.65
CA GLU A 271 22.01 -12.13 -20.47
C GLU A 271 21.28 -13.07 -21.42
N LEU A 272 21.76 -13.22 -22.66
CA LEU A 272 21.26 -14.22 -23.61
C LEU A 272 21.48 -15.64 -23.08
N ASP A 273 22.63 -15.89 -22.46
CA ASP A 273 22.94 -17.18 -21.84
C ASP A 273 21.98 -17.48 -20.69
N LEU A 274 21.67 -16.50 -19.82
CA LEU A 274 20.65 -16.63 -18.78
C LEU A 274 19.26 -16.95 -19.36
N ILE A 275 18.88 -16.36 -20.49
CA ILE A 275 17.61 -16.66 -21.17
C ILE A 275 17.61 -18.11 -21.65
N ASN A 276 18.70 -18.56 -22.27
CA ASN A 276 18.83 -19.93 -22.79
C ASN A 276 18.83 -20.96 -21.67
N GLU A 277 19.52 -20.71 -20.56
CA GLU A 277 19.47 -21.52 -19.34
C GLU A 277 18.07 -21.61 -18.76
N PHE A 278 17.34 -20.49 -18.71
CA PHE A 278 15.97 -20.48 -18.22
C PHE A 278 15.06 -21.37 -19.09
N LYS A 279 15.20 -21.24 -20.42
CA LYS A 279 14.47 -22.06 -21.39
C LYS A 279 14.81 -23.55 -21.32
N SER A 280 16.04 -23.90 -20.92
CA SER A 280 16.45 -25.28 -20.68
C SER A 280 15.98 -25.84 -19.32
N GLY A 281 15.26 -25.04 -18.54
CA GLY A 281 14.63 -25.44 -17.27
C GLY A 281 15.39 -25.02 -16.01
N VAL A 282 16.47 -24.24 -16.15
CA VAL A 282 17.23 -23.73 -14.99
C VAL A 282 16.47 -22.57 -14.36
N ALA A 283 16.07 -22.74 -13.09
CA ALA A 283 15.42 -21.68 -12.34
C ALA A 283 16.41 -20.57 -11.92
N ASN A 284 16.70 -19.64 -12.83
CA ASN A 284 17.61 -18.50 -12.59
C ASN A 284 16.91 -17.14 -12.38
N GLY A 285 15.58 -17.11 -12.53
CA GLY A 285 14.75 -15.92 -12.36
C GLY A 285 14.89 -14.88 -13.48
N PHE A 286 15.48 -15.22 -14.62
CA PHE A 286 15.54 -14.35 -15.80
C PHE A 286 14.35 -14.60 -16.73
N ASP A 287 13.16 -14.77 -16.15
CA ASP A 287 11.93 -15.05 -16.87
C ASP A 287 11.40 -13.83 -17.65
N ILE A 288 10.46 -14.05 -18.56
CA ILE A 288 9.86 -12.99 -19.38
C ILE A 288 9.23 -11.88 -18.52
N ASN A 289 8.57 -12.22 -17.41
CA ASN A 289 7.93 -11.24 -16.52
C ASN A 289 8.97 -10.30 -15.88
N PHE A 290 10.15 -10.83 -15.53
CA PHE A 290 11.27 -10.05 -15.02
C PHE A 290 11.84 -9.10 -16.08
N ARG A 291 11.98 -9.58 -17.33
CA ARG A 291 12.49 -8.75 -18.43
C ARG A 291 11.54 -7.61 -18.79
N GLU A 292 10.24 -7.82 -18.74
CA GLU A 292 9.28 -6.73 -18.91
C GLU A 292 9.31 -5.74 -17.74
N LEU A 293 9.45 -6.21 -16.51
CA LEU A 293 9.64 -5.32 -15.36
C LEU A 293 10.95 -4.51 -15.48
N LEU A 294 12.01 -5.07 -16.06
CA LEU A 294 13.25 -4.34 -16.34
C LEU A 294 12.99 -3.15 -17.27
N SER A 295 12.14 -3.30 -18.29
CA SER A 295 11.76 -2.19 -19.17
C SER A 295 11.18 -1.00 -18.37
N CYS A 296 10.42 -1.24 -17.28
CA CYS A 296 9.96 -0.16 -16.39
C CYS A 296 11.17 0.55 -15.76
N ALA A 297 12.14 -0.22 -15.26
CA ALA A 297 13.30 0.33 -14.57
C ALA A 297 14.20 1.14 -15.50
N PHE A 298 14.42 0.67 -16.73
CA PHE A 298 15.15 1.41 -17.76
C PHE A 298 14.44 2.73 -18.10
N ALA A 299 13.12 2.70 -18.31
CA ALA A 299 12.34 3.90 -18.58
C ALA A 299 12.45 4.93 -17.44
N VAL A 300 12.27 4.50 -16.19
CA VAL A 300 12.34 5.38 -15.02
C VAL A 300 13.75 5.89 -14.78
N HIS A 301 14.79 5.08 -15.03
CA HIS A 301 16.17 5.54 -14.95
C HIS A 301 16.48 6.61 -15.99
N ALA A 302 16.01 6.43 -17.23
CA ALA A 302 16.24 7.36 -18.33
C ALA A 302 15.46 8.66 -18.20
N TRP A 303 14.19 8.59 -17.76
CA TRP A 303 13.24 9.71 -17.84
C TRP A 303 12.70 10.19 -16.49
N GLY A 304 12.99 9.49 -15.39
CA GLY A 304 12.45 9.80 -14.06
C GLY A 304 12.76 11.21 -13.58
N HIS A 305 13.97 11.73 -13.84
CA HIS A 305 14.31 13.11 -13.49
C HIS A 305 13.48 14.13 -14.28
N ARG A 306 13.26 13.88 -15.57
CA ARG A 306 12.42 14.75 -16.42
C ARG A 306 10.99 14.76 -15.91
N TRP A 307 10.41 13.58 -15.64
CA TRP A 307 9.06 13.48 -15.06
C TRP A 307 8.97 14.14 -13.68
N SER A 308 10.02 14.07 -12.86
CA SER A 308 10.09 14.74 -11.57
C SER A 308 9.99 16.27 -11.69
N THR A 309 10.67 16.86 -12.68
CA THR A 309 10.59 18.30 -12.93
C THR A 309 9.17 18.73 -13.31
N LEU A 310 8.43 17.89 -14.03
CA LEU A 310 7.03 18.12 -14.37
C LEU A 310 6.11 17.97 -13.13
N ALA A 311 6.39 17.00 -12.25
CA ALA A 311 5.64 16.79 -11.01
C ALA A 311 5.62 18.05 -10.12
N VAL A 312 6.77 18.71 -9.98
CA VAL A 312 6.92 19.93 -9.15
C VAL A 312 6.00 21.05 -9.62
N GLN A 313 5.68 21.11 -10.92
CA GLN A 313 4.79 22.13 -11.48
C GLN A 313 3.31 21.83 -11.21
N GLY A 314 2.95 20.56 -11.01
CA GLY A 314 1.55 20.10 -10.93
C GLY A 314 0.99 19.94 -9.51
N GLY A 315 1.79 20.14 -8.46
CA GLY A 315 1.32 20.07 -7.06
C GLY A 315 0.90 18.67 -6.56
N ARG A 316 1.06 17.63 -7.39
CA ARG A 316 0.80 16.21 -7.09
C ARG A 316 1.91 15.35 -7.68
N PRO A 317 2.06 14.09 -7.24
CA PRO A 317 2.98 13.16 -7.89
C PRO A 317 2.65 13.01 -9.38
N HIS A 318 3.68 12.99 -10.23
CA HIS A 318 3.53 12.78 -11.68
C HIS A 318 3.20 11.31 -11.94
N HIS A 319 2.05 11.07 -12.54
CA HIS A 319 1.48 9.74 -12.73
C HIS A 319 1.98 9.15 -14.05
N VAL A 320 2.84 8.15 -13.93
CA VAL A 320 3.36 7.37 -15.06
C VAL A 320 2.60 6.04 -15.14
N HIS A 321 2.06 5.77 -16.32
CA HIS A 321 1.31 4.56 -16.61
C HIS A 321 2.06 3.68 -17.61
N PHE A 322 2.34 2.45 -17.19
CA PHE A 322 3.02 1.44 -17.98
C PHE A 322 1.99 0.56 -18.71
N ARG A 323 2.08 0.49 -20.05
CA ARG A 323 1.32 -0.46 -20.87
C ARG A 323 2.21 -1.67 -21.17
N ILE A 324 1.85 -2.80 -20.58
CA ILE A 324 2.65 -4.02 -20.54
C ILE A 324 1.81 -5.16 -21.13
N ASP A 325 2.38 -6.00 -21.98
CA ASP A 325 1.66 -7.10 -22.63
C ASP A 325 1.56 -8.36 -21.75
N ASN A 326 2.25 -8.40 -20.60
CA ASN A 326 2.17 -9.50 -19.65
C ASN A 326 1.46 -9.14 -18.35
N THR A 327 0.39 -9.89 -18.11
CA THR A 327 -0.44 -9.76 -16.91
C THR A 327 0.30 -10.01 -15.60
N SER A 328 1.35 -10.85 -15.59
CA SER A 328 2.17 -11.09 -14.39
C SER A 328 3.05 -9.90 -14.06
N ALA A 329 3.69 -9.28 -15.04
CA ALA A 329 4.48 -8.06 -14.86
C ALA A 329 3.60 -6.88 -14.41
N VAL A 330 2.40 -6.74 -14.99
CA VAL A 330 1.36 -5.79 -14.52
C VAL A 330 1.03 -6.03 -13.05
N ALA A 331 0.76 -7.28 -12.68
CA ALA A 331 0.43 -7.63 -11.30
C ALA A 331 1.60 -7.34 -10.34
N TRP A 332 2.84 -7.65 -10.75
CA TRP A 332 4.04 -7.38 -9.96
C TRP A 332 4.22 -5.89 -9.71
N GLN A 333 4.03 -5.04 -10.72
CA GLN A 333 4.18 -3.60 -10.58
C GLN A 333 3.06 -2.97 -9.74
N ASN A 334 1.81 -3.37 -9.98
CA ASN A 334 0.67 -2.81 -9.23
C ASN A 334 0.68 -3.24 -7.75
N LYS A 335 0.99 -4.51 -7.48
CA LYS A 335 1.10 -5.05 -6.10
C LYS A 335 2.45 -4.72 -5.45
N MET A 336 3.44 -4.32 -6.25
CA MET A 336 4.86 -4.19 -5.89
C MET A 336 5.36 -5.44 -5.16
N ALA A 337 5.10 -6.61 -5.75
CA ALA A 337 5.39 -7.90 -5.16
C ALA A 337 5.75 -8.94 -6.22
N SER A 338 6.83 -9.68 -5.98
CA SER A 338 7.18 -10.87 -6.77
C SER A 338 7.82 -11.95 -5.91
N ARG A 339 7.68 -13.22 -6.31
CA ARG A 339 8.47 -14.32 -5.73
C ARG A 339 9.86 -14.43 -6.37
N ASN A 340 10.07 -13.79 -7.51
CA ASN A 340 11.34 -13.74 -8.21
C ASN A 340 12.31 -12.80 -7.46
N PRO A 341 13.47 -13.28 -6.96
CA PRO A 341 14.42 -12.46 -6.21
C PRO A 341 15.00 -11.29 -7.02
N ARG A 342 15.21 -11.46 -8.33
CA ARG A 342 15.71 -10.40 -9.22
C ARG A 342 14.65 -9.30 -9.39
N ALA A 343 13.40 -9.70 -9.61
CA ALA A 343 12.29 -8.75 -9.69
C ALA A 343 12.10 -7.97 -8.39
N GLN A 344 12.32 -8.59 -7.22
CA GLN A 344 12.26 -7.92 -5.93
C GLN A 344 13.30 -6.80 -5.78
N VAL A 345 14.49 -6.92 -6.37
CA VAL A 345 15.48 -5.82 -6.41
C VAL A 345 14.95 -4.66 -7.25
N ILE A 346 14.43 -4.96 -8.44
CA ILE A 346 13.89 -3.94 -9.35
C ILE A 346 12.67 -3.23 -8.78
N ILE A 347 11.75 -3.95 -8.13
CA ILE A 347 10.59 -3.36 -7.47
C ILE A 347 11.00 -2.38 -6.35
N ARG A 348 12.07 -2.71 -5.59
CA ARG A 348 12.61 -1.80 -4.56
C ARG A 348 13.22 -0.54 -5.18
N LEU A 349 13.96 -0.70 -6.27
CA LEU A 349 14.54 0.42 -7.01
C LEU A 349 13.46 1.34 -7.58
N LEU A 350 12.42 0.77 -8.20
CA LEU A 350 11.24 1.50 -8.66
C LEU A 350 10.56 2.22 -7.49
N SER A 351 10.39 1.57 -6.34
CA SER A 351 9.75 2.20 -5.16
C SER A 351 10.59 3.34 -4.59
N TRP A 352 11.92 3.21 -4.61
CA TRP A 352 12.82 4.31 -4.28
C TRP A 352 12.60 5.49 -5.22
N TRP A 353 12.60 5.26 -6.54
CA TRP A 353 12.35 6.30 -7.52
C TRP A 353 10.96 6.91 -7.45
N GLU A 354 9.93 6.13 -7.11
CA GLU A 354 8.57 6.63 -6.85
C GLU A 354 8.61 7.72 -5.76
N THR A 355 9.38 7.48 -4.68
CA THR A 355 9.55 8.47 -3.60
C THR A 355 10.51 9.60 -3.95
N SER A 356 11.68 9.31 -4.52
CA SER A 356 12.74 10.31 -4.72
C SER A 356 12.44 11.27 -5.87
N PHE A 357 11.67 10.83 -6.87
CA PHE A 357 11.27 11.64 -8.01
C PHE A 357 9.84 12.20 -7.87
N CYS A 358 9.15 11.95 -6.76
CA CYS A 358 7.74 12.34 -6.58
C CYS A 358 6.85 11.83 -7.73
N LEU A 359 6.95 10.54 -8.02
CA LEU A 359 6.20 9.88 -9.09
C LEU A 359 5.09 9.02 -8.51
N ARG A 360 4.14 8.63 -9.35
CA ARG A 360 3.17 7.59 -9.08
C ARG A 360 3.13 6.60 -10.21
N PHE A 361 3.33 5.31 -9.91
CA PHE A 361 3.30 4.25 -10.92
C PHE A 361 2.00 3.48 -10.93
N SER A 362 1.58 3.10 -12.13
CA SER A 362 0.50 2.13 -12.38
C SER A 362 0.80 1.36 -13.65
N ALA A 363 0.21 0.17 -13.80
CA ALA A 363 0.35 -0.63 -15.01
C ALA A 363 -1.01 -1.17 -15.48
N SER A 364 -1.20 -1.29 -16.78
CA SER A 364 -2.31 -2.02 -17.39
C SER A 364 -1.81 -3.00 -18.44
N HIS A 365 -2.62 -4.04 -18.68
CA HIS A 365 -2.37 -4.98 -19.74
C HIS A 365 -2.79 -4.38 -21.10
N VAL A 366 -1.95 -4.54 -22.12
CA VAL A 366 -2.28 -4.25 -23.51
C VAL A 366 -2.21 -5.53 -24.34
N SER A 367 -3.13 -5.69 -25.30
CA SER A 367 -3.11 -6.84 -26.20
C SER A 367 -1.91 -6.76 -27.15
N GLY A 368 -1.28 -7.88 -27.48
CA GLY A 368 -0.12 -7.90 -28.39
C GLY A 368 -0.40 -7.28 -29.77
N SER A 369 -1.66 -7.30 -30.24
CA SER A 369 -2.07 -6.65 -31.49
C SER A 369 -1.99 -5.11 -31.44
N GLU A 370 -2.10 -4.51 -30.26
CA GLU A 370 -2.02 -3.05 -30.06
C GLU A 370 -0.61 -2.59 -29.67
N HIS A 371 0.36 -3.51 -29.64
CA HIS A 371 1.69 -3.30 -29.04
C HIS A 371 2.84 -3.36 -30.04
N SER A 372 2.53 -3.24 -31.34
CA SER A 372 3.46 -3.45 -32.45
C SER A 372 4.73 -2.59 -32.41
N ARG A 373 4.64 -1.37 -31.89
CA ARG A 373 5.81 -0.48 -31.73
C ARG A 373 6.81 -1.04 -30.74
N ALA A 374 6.34 -1.37 -29.53
CA ALA A 374 7.22 -1.83 -28.47
C ALA A 374 7.77 -3.23 -28.80
N ASP A 375 6.97 -4.13 -29.40
CA ASP A 375 7.42 -5.45 -29.89
C ASP A 375 8.51 -5.32 -30.96
N ALA A 376 8.32 -4.44 -31.95
CA ALA A 376 9.34 -4.21 -32.95
C ALA A 376 10.64 -3.67 -32.32
N GLY A 377 10.52 -2.76 -31.35
CA GLY A 377 11.64 -2.17 -30.63
C GLY A 377 12.42 -3.18 -29.79
N SER A 378 11.72 -4.10 -29.10
CA SER A 378 12.34 -5.12 -28.26
C SER A 378 13.05 -6.20 -29.07
N ARG A 379 12.74 -6.33 -30.37
CA ARG A 379 13.28 -7.32 -31.30
C ARG A 379 14.25 -6.75 -32.34
N ILE A 380 14.61 -5.47 -32.27
CA ILE A 380 15.63 -4.87 -33.15
C ILE A 380 16.89 -5.73 -33.28
N PRO A 381 17.45 -6.32 -32.20
CA PRO A 381 18.66 -7.13 -32.32
C PRO A 381 18.45 -8.48 -33.04
N ALA A 382 17.21 -8.95 -33.21
CA ALA A 382 16.94 -10.25 -33.82
C ALA A 382 17.19 -10.24 -35.33
N ASN A 383 16.74 -9.20 -36.04
CA ASN A 383 16.99 -9.02 -37.48
C ASN A 383 16.63 -7.58 -37.94
N SER A 384 17.08 -7.23 -39.16
CA SER A 384 16.90 -5.90 -39.75
C SER A 384 15.45 -5.53 -40.08
N SER A 385 14.54 -6.50 -40.24
CA SER A 385 13.14 -6.22 -40.55
C SER A 385 12.43 -5.56 -39.37
N TYR A 386 12.77 -5.96 -38.13
CA TYR A 386 12.26 -5.31 -36.93
C TYR A 386 12.80 -3.89 -36.75
N ALA A 387 14.06 -3.63 -37.11
CA ALA A 387 14.62 -2.28 -37.12
C ALA A 387 13.89 -1.37 -38.13
N GLN A 388 13.61 -1.87 -39.33
CA GLN A 388 12.84 -1.14 -40.35
C GLN A 388 11.40 -0.89 -39.91
N LEU A 389 10.73 -1.91 -39.37
CA LEU A 389 9.37 -1.79 -38.85
C LEU A 389 9.32 -0.77 -37.71
N PHE A 390 10.23 -0.87 -36.73
CA PHE A 390 10.31 0.08 -35.63
C PHE A 390 10.48 1.51 -36.12
N ALA A 391 11.46 1.76 -37.01
CA ALA A 391 11.69 3.08 -37.60
C ALA A 391 10.46 3.61 -38.35
N SER A 392 9.70 2.74 -39.04
CA SER A 392 8.47 3.12 -39.73
C SER A 392 7.32 3.50 -38.79
N LEU A 393 7.26 2.88 -37.61
CA LEU A 393 6.21 3.10 -36.62
C LEU A 393 6.54 4.24 -35.63
N THR A 394 7.80 4.65 -35.53
CA THR A 394 8.26 5.76 -34.68
C THR A 394 8.96 6.87 -35.47
N PRO A 395 8.34 7.41 -36.54
CA PRO A 395 8.97 8.44 -37.36
C PRO A 395 9.18 9.73 -36.55
N GLY A 396 10.40 10.27 -36.57
CA GLY A 396 10.75 11.51 -35.86
C GLY A 396 10.93 11.37 -34.36
N TRP A 397 10.88 10.15 -33.82
CA TRP A 397 11.14 9.89 -32.41
C TRP A 397 12.64 9.98 -32.11
N SER A 398 12.98 10.46 -30.90
CA SER A 398 14.37 10.54 -30.46
C SER A 398 14.77 9.27 -29.71
N GLN A 399 15.84 8.62 -30.16
CA GLN A 399 16.42 7.46 -29.48
C GLN A 399 17.23 7.90 -28.27
N VAL A 400 16.98 7.28 -27.13
CA VAL A 400 17.68 7.48 -25.86
C VAL A 400 18.48 6.22 -25.56
N THR A 401 19.80 6.39 -25.41
CA THR A 401 20.70 5.29 -25.06
C THR A 401 20.68 5.06 -23.55
N PRO A 402 20.46 3.82 -23.08
CA PRO A 402 20.61 3.47 -21.68
C PRO A 402 22.02 3.81 -21.18
N THR A 403 22.12 4.50 -20.04
CA THR A 403 23.41 4.87 -19.41
C THR A 403 23.91 3.82 -18.43
N VAL A 404 23.12 2.77 -18.18
CA VAL A 404 23.43 1.63 -17.32
C VAL A 404 22.93 0.36 -18.00
N ASP A 405 23.50 -0.78 -17.63
CA ASP A 405 23.03 -2.12 -17.97
C ASP A 405 22.20 -2.73 -16.81
N ILE A 406 21.75 -3.99 -16.95
CA ILE A 406 20.96 -4.67 -15.90
C ILE A 406 21.76 -4.81 -14.60
N GLN A 407 23.06 -5.09 -14.69
CA GLN A 407 23.93 -5.15 -13.52
C GLN A 407 24.08 -3.78 -12.87
N GLY A 408 24.15 -2.70 -13.65
CA GLY A 408 24.19 -1.32 -13.23
C GLY A 408 22.95 -0.90 -12.46
N LEU A 409 21.75 -1.31 -12.91
CA LEU A 409 20.50 -1.14 -12.16
C LEU A 409 20.55 -1.85 -10.79
N THR A 410 21.06 -3.09 -10.77
CA THR A 410 21.23 -3.85 -9.53
C THR A 410 22.23 -3.18 -8.58
N LYS A 411 23.36 -2.70 -9.12
CA LYS A 411 24.40 -1.95 -8.38
C LYS A 411 23.90 -0.59 -7.89
N LEU A 412 22.98 0.06 -8.61
CA LEU A 412 22.33 1.29 -8.15
C LEU A 412 21.51 0.99 -6.89
N TRP A 413 20.71 -0.08 -6.90
CA TRP A 413 19.99 -0.49 -5.70
C TRP A 413 20.94 -0.83 -4.55
N GLN A 414 22.01 -1.60 -4.79
CA GLN A 414 23.02 -1.91 -3.77
C GLN A 414 23.66 -0.65 -3.21
N ARG A 415 24.09 0.28 -4.06
CA ARG A 415 24.65 1.57 -3.64
C ARG A 415 23.67 2.37 -2.80
N ILE A 416 22.41 2.50 -3.22
CA ILE A 416 21.37 3.18 -2.43
C ILE A 416 21.20 2.45 -1.08
N SER A 417 21.11 1.12 -1.10
CA SER A 417 20.91 0.31 0.10
C SER A 417 22.09 0.31 1.06
N GLU A 418 23.33 0.48 0.59
CA GLU A 418 24.56 0.43 1.37
C GLU A 418 25.08 1.82 1.77
N HIS A 419 24.92 2.82 0.91
CA HIS A 419 25.58 4.13 1.00
C HIS A 419 24.65 5.30 1.33
N THR A 420 23.34 5.10 1.56
CA THR A 420 22.49 6.21 2.02
C THR A 420 22.90 6.57 3.46
N PRO A 421 23.61 7.70 3.67
CA PRO A 421 24.23 8.03 4.94
C PRO A 421 23.19 8.76 5.79
N LEU A 422 22.27 8.02 6.40
CA LEU A 422 21.35 8.57 7.38
C LEU A 422 21.78 8.14 8.78
N PRO A 423 21.50 8.95 9.81
CA PRO A 423 21.93 8.65 11.17
C PRO A 423 21.41 7.26 11.55
N THR A 424 22.35 6.39 11.89
CA THR A 424 22.09 5.03 12.42
C THR A 424 20.90 5.10 13.35
N PRO A 425 19.86 4.25 13.18
CA PRO A 425 18.70 4.27 14.06
C PRO A 425 19.13 4.29 15.53
N ARG A 426 18.80 5.37 16.24
CA ARG A 426 19.12 5.54 17.66
C ARG A 426 17.85 5.25 18.45
N LEU A 427 18.01 4.66 19.64
CA LEU A 427 16.93 4.63 20.61
C LEU A 427 16.68 6.08 21.05
N THR A 428 15.53 6.64 20.69
CA THR A 428 15.08 7.90 21.25
C THR A 428 14.59 7.63 22.67
N ASN A 429 15.41 7.97 23.68
CA ASN A 429 14.97 8.05 25.07
C ASN A 429 14.01 9.23 25.21
N THR A 430 12.79 9.09 24.71
CA THR A 430 11.66 9.91 25.16
C THR A 430 10.98 9.12 26.28
N GLY A 431 11.64 9.11 27.44
CA GLY A 431 10.98 8.74 28.67
C GLY A 431 10.04 9.87 29.07
N VAL A 432 8.74 9.66 28.88
CA VAL A 432 7.68 10.13 29.78
C VAL A 432 6.54 9.12 29.63
N LEU A 433 6.25 8.41 30.72
CA LEU A 433 5.03 7.65 30.94
C LEU A 433 3.87 8.61 31.20
#